data_AF-A0A0C3EKM4-F1
#
_entry.id   AF-A0A0C3EKM4-F1
#
_cell.length_a   1.000
_cell.length_b   1.000
_cell.length_c   1.000
_cell.angle_alpha   90.00
_cell.angle_beta   90.00
_cell.angle_gamma   90.00
#
_symmetry.space_group_name_H-M   'P 1'
#
loop_
_entity.id
_entity.type
_entity.pdbx_description
1 polymer ?
#
loop_
_entity_poly.entity_id
_entity_poly.type
_entity_poly.pdbx_seq_one_letter_code
_entity_poly.pdbx_strand_id
1 'polypeptide(L)'
;MPSTRKKRKVSDLTVDDANALLRTLAEFQEQLDDEDEDLPTGLISGLEQLRKKLEVIPHTPFSKADALTLLQVKIKTAPLLLSLDVMSDIRNLGVSTRAPGRELSMDSLRELIELVKRHVSLVTEAGCRILINMILLRVVSAMSTDKMDVNIIPEFPIAKTTFSGSHSFGGVVDLLLTKLPSRYTRYLLLDPTSALGNPEAIDGPTTSNFFEAKRDNVRAAIPQAVIAVASHCAQHGIPVLRGCTTSGEQWIFFVYVTNQNGGGRVACSDEFSLGEQLEGLPLILGLLTDWVDHATQYDQKFFTCK
;
A
#
# COMPACT_ATOMS: atom_id res chain seq x y z
N MET A 1 -54.99 -9.49 21.70
CA MET A 1 -53.91 -8.61 22.17
C MET A 1 -52.73 -8.71 21.20
N PRO A 2 -52.26 -7.61 20.60
CA PRO A 2 -51.12 -7.65 19.70
C PRO A 2 -49.84 -7.89 20.50
N SER A 3 -49.06 -8.91 20.13
CA SER A 3 -47.76 -9.17 20.73
C SER A 3 -46.81 -8.01 20.42
N THR A 4 -46.44 -7.24 21.44
CA THR A 4 -45.37 -6.25 21.35
C THR A 4 -44.05 -6.98 21.11
N ARG A 5 -43.61 -7.06 19.84
CA ARG A 5 -42.25 -7.51 19.51
C ARG A 5 -41.27 -6.58 20.23
N LYS A 6 -40.59 -7.08 21.27
CA LYS A 6 -39.49 -6.38 21.93
C LYS A 6 -38.47 -6.00 20.85
N LYS A 7 -38.22 -4.70 20.66
CA LYS A 7 -37.12 -4.20 19.84
C LYS A 7 -35.83 -4.77 20.45
N ARG A 8 -35.15 -5.68 19.73
CA ARG A 8 -33.82 -6.18 20.13
C ARG A 8 -32.87 -5.00 20.15
N LYS A 9 -32.08 -4.86 21.21
CA LYS A 9 -31.04 -3.84 21.28
C LYS A 9 -29.85 -4.33 20.45
N VAL A 10 -29.06 -3.39 19.91
CA VAL A 10 -27.82 -3.70 19.18
C VAL A 10 -26.86 -4.52 20.06
N SER A 11 -26.91 -4.32 21.38
CA SER A 11 -26.17 -5.11 22.39
C SER A 11 -26.55 -6.59 22.45
N ASP A 12 -27.67 -6.99 21.86
CA ASP A 12 -28.21 -8.36 21.92
C ASP A 12 -27.85 -9.18 20.65
N LEU A 13 -27.04 -8.60 19.76
CA LEU A 13 -26.52 -9.24 18.56
C LEU A 13 -25.31 -10.10 18.92
N THR A 14 -25.23 -11.28 18.32
CA THR A 14 -23.98 -12.06 18.39
C THR A 14 -22.89 -11.38 17.55
N VAL A 15 -21.63 -11.74 17.79
CA VAL A 15 -20.50 -11.22 16.99
C VAL A 15 -20.69 -11.54 15.50
N ASP A 16 -21.23 -12.72 15.18
CA ASP A 16 -21.51 -13.13 13.80
C ASP A 16 -22.65 -12.32 13.17
N ASP A 17 -23.72 -12.04 13.92
CA ASP A 17 -24.82 -11.17 13.45
C ASP A 17 -24.32 -9.74 13.18
N ALA A 18 -23.49 -9.20 14.07
CA ALA A 18 -22.91 -7.87 13.93
C ALA A 18 -21.98 -7.81 12.70
N ASN A 19 -21.15 -8.82 12.49
CA ASN A 19 -20.26 -8.92 11.33
C ASN A 19 -21.01 -9.11 10.01
N ALA A 20 -22.13 -9.85 10.00
CA ALA A 20 -23.00 -9.97 8.84
C ALA A 20 -23.64 -8.62 8.50
N LEU A 21 -24.18 -7.92 9.49
CA LEU A 21 -24.77 -6.58 9.31
C LEU A 21 -23.74 -5.55 8.84
N LEU A 22 -22.50 -5.61 9.35
CA LEU A 22 -21.43 -4.73 8.91
C LEU A 22 -21.03 -4.96 7.45
N ARG A 23 -21.03 -6.22 6.98
CA ARG A 23 -20.79 -6.54 5.56
C ARG A 23 -21.89 -5.98 4.66
N THR A 24 -23.15 -6.23 5.00
CA THR A 24 -24.29 -5.70 4.23
C THR A 24 -24.33 -4.18 4.24
N LEU A 25 -23.93 -3.54 5.34
CA LEU A 25 -23.82 -2.08 5.41
C LEU A 25 -22.72 -1.54 4.49
N ALA A 26 -21.58 -2.24 4.39
CA ALA A 26 -20.50 -1.84 3.49
C ALA A 26 -20.91 -2.00 2.02
N GLU A 27 -21.50 -3.14 1.65
CA GLU A 27 -22.04 -3.39 0.30
C GLU A 27 -23.11 -2.36 -0.09
N PHE A 28 -23.97 -1.96 0.85
CA PHE A 28 -24.98 -0.94 0.63
C PHE A 28 -24.35 0.45 0.47
N GLN A 29 -23.37 0.81 1.29
CA GLN A 29 -22.67 2.10 1.18
C GLN A 29 -21.90 2.22 -0.14
N GLU A 30 -21.25 1.15 -0.61
CA GLU A 30 -20.56 1.14 -1.91
C GLU A 30 -21.49 1.33 -3.12
N GLN A 31 -22.79 1.10 -2.95
CA GLN A 31 -23.81 1.33 -3.98
C GLN A 31 -24.41 2.75 -3.92
N LEU A 32 -24.08 3.54 -2.89
CA LEU A 32 -24.50 4.93 -2.81
C LEU A 32 -23.48 5.81 -3.51
N ASP A 33 -23.97 6.72 -4.34
CA ASP A 33 -23.17 7.80 -4.89
C ASP A 33 -23.22 8.97 -3.91
N ASP A 34 -22.09 9.31 -3.29
CA ASP A 34 -22.00 10.39 -2.31
C ASP A 34 -22.33 11.78 -2.89
N GLU A 35 -22.38 11.90 -4.22
CA GLU A 35 -22.78 13.11 -4.96
C GLU A 35 -24.26 13.11 -5.40
N ASP A 36 -25.04 12.06 -5.11
CA ASP A 36 -26.46 11.99 -5.44
C ASP A 36 -27.31 12.92 -4.54
N GLU A 37 -27.80 14.02 -5.13
CA GLU A 37 -28.64 15.02 -4.46
C GLU A 37 -30.01 14.47 -4.01
N ASP A 38 -30.46 13.33 -4.54
CA ASP A 38 -31.72 12.68 -4.15
C ASP A 38 -31.60 11.82 -2.88
N LEU A 39 -30.39 11.68 -2.32
CA LEU A 39 -30.19 10.92 -1.10
C LEU A 39 -30.85 11.60 0.12
N PRO A 40 -31.54 10.82 0.98
CA PRO A 40 -32.12 11.35 2.21
C PRO A 40 -31.08 12.05 3.08
N THR A 41 -31.36 13.29 3.47
CA THR A 41 -30.45 14.08 4.31
C THR A 41 -30.11 13.34 5.60
N GLY A 42 -28.81 13.10 5.83
CA GLY A 42 -28.33 12.39 7.01
C GLY A 42 -28.34 10.86 6.90
N LEU A 43 -28.63 10.28 5.73
CA LEU A 43 -28.50 8.84 5.50
C LEU A 43 -27.07 8.37 5.76
N ILE A 44 -26.08 9.01 5.13
CA ILE A 44 -24.66 8.65 5.29
C ILE A 44 -24.23 8.74 6.75
N SER A 45 -24.52 9.85 7.42
CA SER A 45 -24.18 10.02 8.84
C SER A 45 -24.93 9.03 9.75
N GLY A 46 -26.16 8.63 9.38
CA GLY A 46 -26.92 7.58 10.05
C GLY A 46 -26.31 6.19 9.89
N LEU A 47 -25.84 5.85 8.69
CA LEU A 47 -25.14 4.60 8.38
C LEU A 47 -23.82 4.51 9.16
N GLU A 48 -23.05 5.60 9.21
CA GLU A 48 -21.84 5.68 10.02
C GLU A 48 -22.12 5.48 11.52
N GLN A 49 -23.19 6.10 12.05
CA GLN A 49 -23.58 5.89 13.44
C GLN A 49 -24.02 4.45 13.74
N LEU A 50 -24.74 3.82 12.81
CA LEU A 50 -25.17 2.43 12.97
C LEU A 50 -23.97 1.49 12.91
N ARG A 51 -23.05 1.71 11.97
CA ARG A 51 -21.77 0.99 11.88
C ARG A 51 -20.98 1.10 13.17
N LYS A 52 -20.82 2.31 13.71
CA LYS A 52 -20.13 2.55 14.99
C LYS A 52 -20.78 1.83 16.18
N LYS A 53 -22.11 1.62 16.16
CA LYS A 53 -22.83 0.87 17.21
C LYS A 53 -22.72 -0.64 17.05
N LEU A 54 -22.58 -1.13 15.82
CA LEU A 54 -22.42 -2.56 15.50
C LEU A 54 -20.97 -3.03 15.67
N GLU A 55 -20.02 -2.11 15.52
CA GLU A 55 -18.61 -2.38 15.74
C GLU A 55 -18.31 -2.57 17.24
N VAL A 56 -18.27 -3.83 17.67
CA VAL A 56 -17.73 -4.22 18.99
C VAL A 56 -16.24 -3.83 19.11
N ILE A 57 -15.55 -3.76 17.97
CA ILE A 57 -14.14 -3.36 17.84
C ILE A 57 -14.08 -2.08 16.99
N PRO A 58 -13.58 -0.96 17.54
CA PRO A 58 -13.45 0.29 16.79
C PRO A 58 -12.66 0.11 15.50
N HIS A 59 -13.20 0.60 14.38
CA HIS A 59 -12.46 0.75 13.14
C HIS A 59 -11.70 2.06 13.09
N THR A 60 -10.41 1.97 12.77
CA THR A 60 -9.53 3.10 12.52
C THR A 60 -9.06 3.05 11.06
N PRO A 61 -9.36 4.07 10.24
CA PRO A 61 -8.82 4.15 8.89
C PRO A 61 -7.30 4.31 8.93
N PHE A 62 -6.59 3.80 7.93
CA PHE A 62 -5.12 3.88 7.88
C PHE A 62 -4.58 5.31 7.99
N SER A 63 -5.28 6.29 7.43
CA SER A 63 -4.93 7.71 7.47
C SER A 63 -4.86 8.31 8.89
N LYS A 64 -5.39 7.61 9.89
CA LYS A 64 -5.30 8.00 11.31
C LYS A 64 -4.23 7.23 12.09
N ALA A 65 -3.52 6.31 11.45
CA ALA A 65 -2.46 5.56 12.10
C ALA A 65 -1.23 6.44 12.37
N ASP A 66 -0.69 6.33 13.57
CA ASP A 66 0.45 7.09 14.06
C ASP A 66 1.45 6.17 14.81
N ALA A 67 2.50 6.76 15.40
CA ALA A 67 3.50 5.98 16.14
C ALA A 67 2.89 5.24 17.35
N LEU A 68 1.87 5.80 18.00
CA LEU A 68 1.16 5.14 19.11
C LEU A 68 0.37 3.92 18.61
N THR A 69 -0.19 4.02 17.42
CA THR A 69 -0.89 2.91 16.75
C THR A 69 0.04 1.71 16.59
N LEU A 70 1.27 1.91 16.12
CA LEU A 70 2.26 0.82 15.99
C LEU A 70 2.54 0.15 17.34
N LEU A 71 2.69 0.94 18.41
CA LEU A 71 2.90 0.41 19.76
C LEU A 71 1.71 -0.41 20.25
N GLN A 72 0.48 0.07 20.01
CA GLN A 72 -0.76 -0.63 20.39
C GLN A 72 -0.88 -2.00 19.71
N VAL A 73 -0.48 -2.10 18.45
CA VAL A 73 -0.45 -3.38 17.71
C VAL A 73 0.85 -4.16 17.88
N LYS A 74 1.71 -3.76 18.83
CA LYS A 74 2.99 -4.43 19.16
C LYS A 74 3.94 -4.54 17.96
N ILE A 75 3.96 -3.53 17.08
CA ILE A 75 4.94 -3.41 16.01
C ILE A 75 6.14 -2.61 16.52
N LYS A 76 7.31 -3.23 16.51
CA LYS A 76 8.58 -2.59 16.90
C LYS A 76 9.26 -1.96 15.69
N THR A 77 9.82 -0.77 15.86
CA THR A 77 10.58 -0.07 14.82
C THR A 77 12.09 -0.29 14.98
N ALA A 78 12.79 -0.44 13.87
CA ALA A 78 14.25 -0.57 13.81
C ALA A 78 14.82 0.24 12.62
N PRO A 79 16.11 0.60 12.64
CA PRO A 79 16.77 1.17 11.47
C PRO A 79 17.09 0.09 10.42
N LEU A 80 17.03 0.49 9.15
CA LEU A 80 17.44 -0.29 7.99
C LEU A 80 18.60 0.43 7.30
N LEU A 81 19.81 -0.07 7.47
CA LEU A 81 21.01 0.66 7.05
C LEU A 81 21.48 0.20 5.68
N LEU A 82 21.56 1.12 4.74
CA LEU A 82 22.09 0.87 3.41
C LEU A 82 23.60 0.64 3.49
N SER A 83 24.09 -0.45 2.91
CA SER A 83 25.52 -0.70 2.81
C SER A 83 26.14 0.22 1.76
N LEU A 84 27.18 0.96 2.14
CA LEU A 84 27.86 1.90 1.22
C LEU A 84 28.65 1.17 0.13
N ASP A 85 29.14 -0.04 0.43
CA ASP A 85 30.00 -0.82 -0.47
C ASP A 85 29.28 -1.29 -1.74
N VAL A 86 27.95 -1.30 -1.71
CA VAL A 86 27.08 -1.78 -2.80
C VAL A 86 26.36 -0.65 -3.54
N MET A 87 26.66 0.61 -3.22
CA MET A 87 26.00 1.78 -3.82
C MET A 87 26.13 1.84 -5.34
N SER A 88 27.29 1.47 -5.88
CA SER A 88 27.54 1.42 -7.32
C SER A 88 26.65 0.36 -7.98
N ASP A 89 26.55 -0.83 -7.39
CA ASP A 89 25.73 -1.93 -7.90
C ASP A 89 24.25 -1.55 -7.97
N ILE A 90 23.75 -0.85 -6.95
CA ILE A 90 22.35 -0.40 -6.91
C ILE A 90 22.10 0.64 -8.00
N ARG A 91 22.99 1.62 -8.16
CA ARG A 91 22.86 2.62 -9.23
C ARG A 91 22.89 1.97 -10.61
N ASN A 92 23.77 0.99 -10.81
CA ASN A 92 23.83 0.22 -12.06
C ASN A 92 22.54 -0.58 -12.30
N LEU A 93 21.97 -1.17 -11.24
CA LEU A 93 20.68 -1.85 -11.30
C LEU A 93 19.56 -0.90 -11.75
N GLY A 94 19.53 0.33 -11.23
CA GLY A 94 18.51 1.32 -11.59
C GLY A 94 18.59 1.84 -13.02
N VAL A 95 19.77 1.81 -13.63
CA VAL A 95 19.97 2.20 -15.05
C VAL A 95 19.70 1.03 -15.99
N SER A 96 19.80 -0.20 -15.51
CA SER A 96 19.66 -1.42 -16.33
C SER A 96 18.22 -1.62 -16.86
N THR A 97 18.09 -2.43 -17.90
CA THR A 97 16.79 -2.87 -18.46
C THR A 97 16.81 -4.39 -18.68
N ARG A 98 15.68 -5.06 -18.44
CA ARG A 98 15.53 -6.51 -18.66
C ARG A 98 14.89 -6.85 -20.00
N ALA A 99 14.19 -5.90 -20.60
CA ALA A 99 13.50 -6.07 -21.88
C ALA A 99 13.91 -4.95 -22.84
N PRO A 100 15.02 -5.12 -23.58
CA PRO A 100 15.50 -4.13 -24.53
C PRO A 100 14.47 -3.86 -25.65
N GLY A 101 14.27 -2.58 -25.98
CA GLY A 101 13.38 -2.11 -27.05
C GLY A 101 11.94 -1.79 -26.63
N ARG A 102 11.58 -1.94 -25.35
CA ARG A 102 10.25 -1.57 -24.82
C ARG A 102 10.33 -0.65 -23.59
N GLU A 103 11.54 -0.30 -23.18
CA GLU A 103 11.81 0.44 -21.97
C GLU A 103 11.65 1.95 -22.14
N LEU A 104 11.07 2.59 -21.14
CA LEU A 104 11.28 4.02 -20.93
C LEU A 104 12.77 4.23 -20.63
N SER A 105 13.48 4.94 -21.51
CA SER A 105 14.91 5.21 -21.34
C SER A 105 15.17 6.13 -20.15
N MET A 106 16.40 6.13 -19.61
CA MET A 106 16.78 7.05 -18.53
C MET A 106 16.69 8.52 -18.94
N ASP A 107 17.05 8.84 -20.18
CA ASP A 107 17.04 10.22 -20.66
C ASP A 107 15.60 10.70 -20.88
N SER A 108 14.75 9.87 -21.50
CA SER A 108 13.32 10.14 -21.61
C SER A 108 12.65 10.29 -20.24
N LEU A 109 13.02 9.48 -19.25
CA LEU A 109 12.51 9.62 -17.88
C LEU A 109 12.92 10.98 -17.27
N ARG A 110 14.19 11.39 -17.42
CA ARG A 110 14.64 12.69 -16.91
C ARG A 110 13.86 13.83 -17.55
N GLU A 111 13.67 13.80 -18.87
CA GLU A 111 12.86 14.80 -19.58
C GLU A 111 11.42 14.84 -19.06
N LEU A 112 10.78 13.67 -18.84
CA LEU A 112 9.43 13.60 -18.29
C LEU A 112 9.36 14.13 -16.86
N ILE A 113 10.33 13.79 -16.00
CA ILE A 113 10.40 14.32 -14.63
C ILE A 113 10.54 15.85 -14.65
N GLU A 114 11.40 16.39 -15.52
CA GLU A 114 11.57 17.85 -15.68
C GLU A 114 10.29 18.53 -16.17
N LEU A 115 9.55 17.90 -17.09
CA LEU A 115 8.24 18.39 -17.52
C LEU A 115 7.23 18.41 -16.37
N VAL A 116 7.19 17.35 -15.56
CA VAL A 116 6.34 17.29 -14.36
C VAL A 116 6.74 18.39 -13.37
N LYS A 117 8.03 18.54 -13.04
CA LYS A 117 8.52 19.59 -12.14
C LYS A 117 8.19 21.00 -12.62
N ARG A 118 8.17 21.22 -13.94
CA ARG A 118 7.88 22.54 -14.54
C ARG A 118 6.39 22.86 -14.61
N HIS A 119 5.53 21.86 -14.77
CA HIS A 119 4.13 22.07 -15.14
C HIS A 119 3.10 21.53 -14.14
N VAL A 120 3.53 20.75 -13.14
CA VAL A 120 2.66 20.14 -12.14
C VAL A 120 3.00 20.68 -10.75
N SER A 121 1.96 21.05 -10.00
CA SER A 121 2.12 21.52 -8.62
C SER A 121 2.44 20.36 -7.68
N LEU A 122 3.74 20.16 -7.39
CA LEU A 122 4.20 19.10 -6.47
C LEU A 122 3.83 19.35 -5.00
N VAL A 123 3.33 20.56 -4.68
CA VAL A 123 2.73 20.88 -3.37
C VAL A 123 1.29 20.40 -3.25
N THR A 124 0.84 19.48 -4.09
CA THR A 124 -0.45 18.79 -3.96
C THR A 124 -0.20 17.29 -3.97
N GLU A 125 -1.08 16.52 -3.31
CA GLU A 125 -0.97 15.06 -3.30
C GLU A 125 -1.15 14.48 -4.71
N ALA A 126 -2.07 15.03 -5.51
CA ALA A 126 -2.23 14.64 -6.91
C ALA A 126 -0.94 14.91 -7.71
N GLY A 127 -0.29 16.06 -7.50
CA GLY A 127 0.95 16.40 -8.20
C GLY A 127 2.11 15.49 -7.82
N CYS A 128 2.29 15.17 -6.54
CA CYS A 128 3.34 14.24 -6.13
C CYS A 128 3.08 12.82 -6.66
N ARG A 129 1.82 12.36 -6.68
CA ARG A 129 1.42 11.08 -7.29
C ARG A 129 1.77 11.00 -8.79
N ILE A 130 1.66 12.09 -9.56
CA ILE A 130 2.11 12.12 -10.95
C ILE A 130 3.61 11.83 -11.06
N LEU A 131 4.43 12.50 -10.25
CA LEU A 131 5.89 12.27 -10.23
C LEU A 131 6.23 10.83 -9.82
N ILE A 132 5.58 10.31 -8.78
CA ILE A 132 5.74 8.92 -8.32
C ILE A 132 5.42 7.96 -9.46
N ASN A 133 4.28 8.16 -10.15
CA ASN A 133 3.88 7.31 -11.28
C ASN A 133 4.88 7.35 -12.43
N MET A 134 5.50 8.49 -12.75
CA MET A 134 6.55 8.54 -13.78
C MET A 134 7.76 7.68 -13.41
N ILE A 135 8.20 7.74 -12.15
CA ILE A 135 9.31 6.93 -11.65
C ILE A 135 8.94 5.43 -11.65
N LEU A 136 7.72 5.09 -11.18
CA LEU A 136 7.25 3.71 -11.16
C LEU A 136 7.03 3.13 -12.57
N LEU A 137 6.59 3.94 -13.53
CA LEU A 137 6.45 3.51 -14.94
C LEU A 137 7.80 3.10 -15.52
N ARG A 138 8.89 3.79 -15.17
CA ARG A 138 10.24 3.34 -15.54
C ARG A 138 10.53 1.96 -14.96
N VAL A 139 10.28 1.75 -13.67
CA VAL A 139 10.53 0.47 -12.99
C VAL A 139 9.75 -0.65 -13.66
N VAL A 140 8.45 -0.44 -13.86
CA VAL A 140 7.56 -1.39 -14.53
C VAL A 140 8.04 -1.74 -15.93
N SER A 141 8.38 -0.72 -16.72
CA SER A 141 8.86 -0.87 -18.08
C SER A 141 10.24 -1.55 -18.14
N ALA A 142 11.12 -1.30 -17.17
CA ALA A 142 12.45 -1.94 -17.06
C ALA A 142 12.39 -3.41 -16.66
N MET A 143 11.42 -3.76 -15.82
CA MET A 143 11.35 -5.06 -15.14
C MET A 143 10.41 -6.05 -15.81
N SER A 144 9.42 -5.56 -16.57
CA SER A 144 8.48 -6.41 -17.29
C SER A 144 9.17 -7.14 -18.44
N THR A 145 8.78 -8.39 -18.66
CA THR A 145 9.33 -9.31 -19.66
C THR A 145 8.17 -10.03 -20.32
N ASP A 146 8.41 -10.81 -21.37
CA ASP A 146 7.34 -11.57 -22.02
C ASP A 146 6.69 -12.65 -21.11
N LYS A 147 7.30 -12.96 -19.96
CA LYS A 147 6.82 -14.00 -19.01
C LYS A 147 6.25 -13.42 -17.72
N MET A 148 6.78 -12.30 -17.27
CA MET A 148 6.44 -11.67 -15.99
C MET A 148 6.24 -10.18 -16.22
N ASP A 149 5.11 -9.65 -15.78
CA ASP A 149 4.82 -8.22 -15.82
C ASP A 149 4.85 -7.65 -14.40
N VAL A 150 5.27 -6.39 -14.31
CA VAL A 150 5.11 -5.56 -13.11
C VAL A 150 4.00 -4.55 -13.41
N ASN A 151 3.07 -4.36 -12.49
CA ASN A 151 1.88 -3.54 -12.69
C ASN A 151 1.72 -2.52 -11.56
N ILE A 152 1.24 -1.33 -11.89
CA ILE A 152 0.87 -0.28 -10.94
C ILE A 152 -0.64 -0.34 -10.73
N ILE A 153 -1.07 -0.50 -9.49
CA ILE A 153 -2.48 -0.46 -9.09
C ILE A 153 -2.65 0.73 -8.15
N PRO A 154 -3.21 1.86 -8.63
CA PRO A 154 -3.52 2.98 -7.76
C PRO A 154 -4.70 2.66 -6.85
N GLU A 155 -4.74 3.31 -5.69
CA GLU A 155 -5.88 3.30 -4.77
C GLU A 155 -6.37 1.89 -4.43
N PHE A 156 -5.44 1.02 -4.06
CA PHE A 156 -5.75 -0.37 -3.76
C PHE A 156 -6.44 -0.49 -2.38
N PRO A 157 -7.67 -1.04 -2.32
CA PRO A 157 -8.38 -1.22 -1.07
C PRO A 157 -7.86 -2.43 -0.30
N ILE A 158 -7.63 -2.25 1.00
CA ILE A 158 -7.36 -3.33 1.95
C ILE A 158 -8.55 -3.45 2.90
N ALA A 159 -9.12 -4.64 2.95
CA ALA A 159 -10.27 -4.93 3.79
C ALA A 159 -9.94 -4.74 5.29
N LYS A 160 -10.99 -4.59 6.09
CA LYS A 160 -10.87 -4.42 7.54
C LYS A 160 -10.20 -5.64 8.17
N THR A 161 -9.14 -5.41 8.94
CA THR A 161 -8.33 -6.43 9.62
C THR A 161 -8.26 -6.15 11.10
N THR A 162 -8.57 -7.14 11.93
CA THR A 162 -8.56 -7.02 13.39
C THR A 162 -7.22 -7.46 13.96
N PHE A 163 -6.60 -6.60 14.76
CA PHE A 163 -5.36 -6.86 15.49
C PHE A 163 -5.64 -7.03 16.97
N SER A 164 -5.07 -8.09 17.56
CA SER A 164 -5.13 -8.35 19.02
C SER A 164 -6.55 -8.27 19.62
N GLY A 165 -7.59 -8.53 18.81
CA GLY A 165 -9.00 -8.50 19.22
C GLY A 165 -9.56 -7.16 19.69
N SER A 166 -8.80 -6.07 19.60
CA SER A 166 -9.15 -4.78 20.22
C SER A 166 -9.09 -3.58 19.28
N HIS A 167 -8.39 -3.71 18.15
CA HIS A 167 -8.26 -2.65 17.16
C HIS A 167 -8.47 -3.23 15.78
N SER A 168 -9.07 -2.46 14.89
CA SER A 168 -9.23 -2.90 13.50
C SER A 168 -8.87 -1.79 12.54
N PHE A 169 -8.14 -2.14 11.49
CA PHE A 169 -7.62 -1.20 10.50
C PHE A 169 -8.01 -1.64 9.10
N GLY A 170 -8.18 -0.69 8.20
CA GLY A 170 -8.59 -0.91 6.82
C GLY A 170 -8.61 0.44 6.09
N GLY A 171 -8.72 0.40 4.77
CA GLY A 171 -8.72 1.60 3.95
C GLY A 171 -8.00 1.37 2.64
N VAL A 172 -7.57 2.47 2.02
CA VAL A 172 -6.94 2.47 0.70
C VAL A 172 -5.47 2.80 0.84
N VAL A 173 -4.62 2.12 0.06
CA VAL A 173 -3.22 2.48 -0.13
C VAL A 173 -3.08 3.17 -1.47
N ASP A 174 -2.28 4.24 -1.52
CA ASP A 174 -2.18 5.09 -2.70
C ASP A 174 -1.73 4.30 -3.94
N LEU A 175 -0.74 3.42 -3.78
CA LEU A 175 -0.15 2.67 -4.88
C LEU A 175 0.30 1.27 -4.41
N LEU A 176 -0.07 0.26 -5.19
CA LEU A 176 0.40 -1.12 -5.06
C LEU A 176 1.15 -1.51 -6.33
N LEU A 177 2.40 -1.94 -6.18
CA LEU A 177 3.17 -2.49 -7.29
C LEU A 177 3.16 -4.01 -7.22
N THR A 178 2.65 -4.68 -8.25
CA THR A 178 2.51 -6.15 -8.25
C THR A 178 3.25 -6.76 -9.42
N LYS A 179 4.06 -7.80 -9.14
CA LYS A 179 4.74 -8.61 -10.15
C LYS A 179 4.09 -9.99 -10.23
N LEU A 180 3.70 -10.39 -11.43
CA LEU A 180 3.00 -11.66 -11.68
C LEU A 180 3.22 -12.15 -13.13
N PRO A 181 2.83 -13.39 -13.49
CA PRO A 181 2.95 -13.87 -14.86
C PRO A 181 2.12 -13.03 -15.84
N SER A 182 2.73 -12.62 -16.96
CA SER A 182 2.15 -11.63 -17.91
C SER A 182 0.77 -12.04 -18.46
N ARG A 183 0.49 -13.34 -18.53
CA ARG A 183 -0.82 -13.87 -18.96
C ARG A 183 -2.00 -13.41 -18.08
N TYR A 184 -1.74 -12.99 -16.84
CA TYR A 184 -2.75 -12.53 -15.90
C TYR A 184 -2.85 -11.00 -15.80
N THR A 185 -1.98 -10.25 -16.47
CA THR A 185 -1.95 -8.78 -16.41
C THR A 185 -3.30 -8.16 -16.75
N ARG A 186 -3.97 -8.63 -17.79
CA ARG A 186 -5.30 -8.12 -18.16
C ARG A 186 -6.35 -8.41 -17.08
N TYR A 187 -6.29 -9.57 -16.45
CA TYR A 187 -7.21 -9.92 -15.37
C TYR A 187 -6.98 -9.02 -14.15
N LEU A 188 -5.72 -8.85 -13.75
CA LEU A 188 -5.33 -7.96 -12.66
C LEU A 188 -5.80 -6.52 -12.90
N LEU A 189 -5.53 -5.96 -14.08
CA LEU A 189 -5.83 -4.55 -14.35
C LEU A 189 -7.32 -4.26 -14.53
N LEU A 190 -8.14 -5.29 -14.81
CA LEU A 190 -9.60 -5.14 -14.88
C LEU A 190 -10.25 -5.19 -13.50
N ASP A 191 -9.77 -6.06 -12.61
CA ASP A 191 -10.29 -6.20 -11.25
C ASP A 191 -9.15 -6.61 -10.29
N PRO A 192 -8.39 -5.63 -9.77
CA PRO A 192 -7.23 -5.91 -8.93
C PRO A 192 -7.60 -6.59 -7.62
N THR A 193 -8.75 -6.24 -7.03
CA THR A 193 -9.19 -6.75 -5.73
C THR A 193 -9.58 -8.22 -5.84
N SER A 194 -10.34 -8.62 -6.86
CA SER A 194 -10.66 -10.04 -7.08
C SER A 194 -9.42 -10.84 -7.45
N ALA A 195 -8.55 -10.29 -8.31
CA ALA A 195 -7.35 -10.97 -8.76
C ALA A 195 -6.36 -11.26 -7.64
N LEU A 196 -6.13 -10.29 -6.74
CA LEU A 196 -5.22 -10.46 -5.60
C LEU A 196 -5.89 -11.08 -4.37
N GLY A 197 -7.21 -10.98 -4.26
CA GLY A 197 -8.00 -11.64 -3.22
C GLY A 197 -8.08 -13.15 -3.37
N ASN A 198 -7.84 -13.68 -4.57
CA ASN A 198 -7.82 -15.11 -4.87
C ASN A 198 -6.46 -15.55 -5.43
N PRO A 199 -5.41 -15.67 -4.59
CA PRO A 199 -4.06 -16.04 -5.05
C PRO A 199 -4.00 -17.41 -5.73
N GLU A 200 -4.94 -18.32 -5.44
CA GLU A 200 -5.00 -19.65 -6.09
C GLU A 200 -5.41 -19.57 -7.56
N ALA A 201 -6.05 -18.48 -8.00
CA ALA A 201 -6.41 -18.26 -9.40
C ALA A 201 -5.20 -17.89 -10.28
N ILE A 202 -4.09 -17.47 -9.68
CA ILE A 202 -2.87 -17.07 -10.37
C ILE A 202 -1.82 -18.17 -10.21
N ASP A 203 -1.66 -19.00 -11.24
CA ASP A 203 -0.59 -19.97 -11.28
C ASP A 203 0.75 -19.26 -11.55
N GLY A 204 1.63 -19.25 -10.56
CA GLY A 204 2.97 -18.70 -10.64
C GLY A 204 3.30 -17.74 -9.50
N PRO A 205 4.54 -17.22 -9.46
CA PRO A 205 4.97 -16.30 -8.40
C PRO A 205 4.23 -14.97 -8.52
N THR A 206 3.59 -14.55 -7.44
CA THR A 206 2.97 -13.23 -7.30
C THR A 206 3.58 -12.51 -6.11
N THR A 207 4.03 -11.28 -6.32
CA THR A 207 4.57 -10.43 -5.25
C THR A 207 3.99 -9.03 -5.32
N SER A 208 3.90 -8.38 -4.15
CA SER A 208 3.34 -7.03 -4.04
C SER A 208 4.20 -6.15 -3.13
N ASN A 209 4.30 -4.87 -3.48
CA ASN A 209 4.97 -3.81 -2.71
C ASN A 209 4.03 -2.63 -2.52
N PHE A 210 3.98 -2.07 -1.32
CA PHE A 210 3.06 -0.99 -0.97
C PHE A 210 3.76 0.35 -0.97
N PHE A 211 3.11 1.35 -1.53
CA PHE A 211 3.62 2.71 -1.66
C PHE A 211 2.59 3.68 -1.11
N GLU A 212 2.99 4.44 -0.10
CA GLU A 212 2.19 5.53 0.47
C GLU A 212 2.76 6.87 0.00
N ALA A 213 1.97 7.61 -0.75
CA ALA A 213 2.26 8.94 -1.24
C ALA A 213 1.93 9.98 -0.17
N LYS A 214 2.90 10.80 0.22
CA LYS A 214 2.67 11.99 1.05
C LYS A 214 3.36 13.19 0.45
N ARG A 215 2.65 14.32 0.49
CA ARG A 215 3.19 15.60 0.04
C ARG A 215 4.37 16.06 0.89
N ASP A 216 4.15 16.16 2.19
CA ASP A 216 5.14 16.64 3.16
C ASP A 216 5.47 15.55 4.17
N ASN A 217 6.71 15.59 4.69
CA ASN A 217 7.16 14.73 5.79
C ASN A 217 6.84 13.24 5.54
N VAL A 218 7.47 12.66 4.52
CA VAL A 218 7.33 11.24 4.14
C VAL A 218 7.54 10.28 5.31
N ARG A 219 8.31 10.69 6.33
CA ARG A 219 8.54 9.91 7.55
C ARG A 219 7.30 9.82 8.45
N ALA A 220 6.47 10.86 8.51
CA ALA A 220 5.21 10.83 9.25
C ALA A 220 4.19 9.85 8.65
N ALA A 221 4.35 9.47 7.38
CA ALA A 221 3.52 8.48 6.70
C ALA A 221 3.82 7.03 7.08
N ILE A 222 4.98 6.77 7.69
CA ILE A 222 5.47 5.40 7.95
C ILE A 222 4.45 4.59 8.77
N PRO A 223 3.86 5.09 9.86
CA PRO A 223 2.88 4.32 10.60
C PRO A 223 1.67 3.89 9.77
N GLN A 224 1.15 4.78 8.91
CA GLN A 224 0.06 4.48 7.99
C GLN A 224 0.45 3.36 7.03
N ALA A 225 1.57 3.50 6.32
CA ALA A 225 2.04 2.52 5.36
C ALA A 225 2.32 1.15 6.03
N VAL A 226 2.89 1.16 7.23
CA VAL A 226 3.21 -0.06 7.98
C VAL A 226 1.95 -0.77 8.46
N ILE A 227 0.93 -0.06 8.94
CA ILE A 227 -0.34 -0.67 9.33
C ILE A 227 -1.07 -1.25 8.12
N ALA A 228 -1.03 -0.59 6.98
CA ALA A 228 -1.59 -1.12 5.74
C ALA A 228 -0.90 -2.43 5.33
N VAL A 229 0.43 -2.45 5.30
CA VAL A 229 1.23 -3.67 5.03
C VAL A 229 0.96 -4.76 6.07
N ALA A 230 0.92 -4.43 7.36
CA ALA A 230 0.62 -5.38 8.42
C ALA A 230 -0.77 -5.99 8.28
N SER A 231 -1.75 -5.19 7.84
CA SER A 231 -3.14 -5.64 7.63
C SER A 231 -3.18 -6.63 6.47
N HIS A 232 -2.50 -6.32 5.37
CA HIS A 232 -2.39 -7.21 4.22
C HIS A 232 -1.67 -8.52 4.56
N CYS A 233 -0.55 -8.44 5.29
CA CYS A 233 0.17 -9.62 5.79
C CYS A 233 -0.72 -10.53 6.65
N ALA A 234 -1.52 -9.94 7.55
CA ALA A 234 -2.43 -10.69 8.41
C ALA A 234 -3.59 -11.34 7.63
N GLN A 235 -4.09 -10.71 6.57
CA GLN A 235 -5.14 -11.27 5.71
C GLN A 235 -4.68 -12.47 4.89
N HIS A 236 -3.46 -12.37 4.33
CA HIS A 236 -2.96 -13.34 3.36
C HIS A 236 -1.91 -14.31 3.93
N GLY A 237 -1.60 -14.21 5.23
CA GLY A 237 -0.59 -15.05 5.87
C GLY A 237 0.84 -14.80 5.34
N ILE A 238 1.13 -13.59 4.87
CA ILE A 238 2.43 -13.25 4.27
C ILE A 238 3.40 -12.85 5.39
N PRO A 239 4.53 -13.56 5.56
CA PRO A 239 5.39 -13.36 6.72
C PRO A 239 6.22 -12.08 6.67
N VAL A 240 6.60 -11.64 5.46
CA VAL A 240 7.47 -10.50 5.21
C VAL A 240 6.96 -9.73 4.01
N LEU A 241 6.93 -8.42 4.10
CA LEU A 241 6.52 -7.58 2.99
C LEU A 241 7.27 -6.25 3.00
N ARG A 242 7.69 -5.80 1.82
CA ARG A 242 8.43 -4.55 1.63
C ARG A 242 7.54 -3.43 1.11
N GLY A 243 7.74 -2.23 1.63
CA GLY A 243 7.02 -1.03 1.18
C GLY A 243 7.88 0.22 1.19
N CYS A 244 7.27 1.33 0.80
CA CYS A 244 7.92 2.63 0.76
C CYS A 244 6.92 3.76 1.08
N THR A 245 7.41 4.83 1.69
CA THR A 245 6.71 6.11 1.77
C THR A 245 7.45 7.14 0.94
N THR A 246 6.72 7.95 0.16
CA THR A 246 7.36 8.85 -0.81
C THR A 246 6.55 10.09 -1.15
N SER A 247 7.23 11.17 -1.52
CA SER A 247 6.67 12.37 -2.16
C SER A 247 6.99 12.45 -3.66
N GLY A 248 7.57 11.39 -4.22
CA GLY A 248 8.22 11.40 -5.54
C GLY A 248 9.62 12.02 -5.51
N GLU A 249 9.86 13.03 -4.67
CA GLU A 249 11.18 13.62 -4.46
C GLU A 249 11.96 12.96 -3.32
N GLN A 250 11.27 12.58 -2.25
CA GLN A 250 11.86 11.90 -1.09
C GLN A 250 11.31 10.48 -1.00
N TRP A 251 12.15 9.52 -0.62
CA TRP A 251 11.81 8.10 -0.54
C TRP A 251 12.36 7.50 0.74
N ILE A 252 11.50 6.85 1.53
CA ILE A 252 11.90 6.03 2.67
C ILE A 252 11.41 4.61 2.42
N PHE A 253 12.34 3.67 2.40
CA PHE A 253 12.05 2.27 2.19
C PHE A 253 11.90 1.56 3.54
N PHE A 254 11.02 0.57 3.61
CA PHE A 254 10.87 -0.23 4.82
C PHE A 254 10.57 -1.70 4.51
N VAL A 255 10.88 -2.54 5.49
CA VAL A 255 10.54 -3.97 5.48
C VAL A 255 9.78 -4.30 6.75
N TYR A 256 8.60 -4.87 6.59
CA TYR A 256 7.76 -5.36 7.68
C TYR A 256 7.86 -6.89 7.79
N VAL A 257 7.95 -7.38 9.02
CA VAL A 257 8.01 -8.80 9.36
C VAL A 257 6.95 -9.09 10.40
N THR A 258 6.10 -10.07 10.13
CA THR A 258 5.12 -10.58 11.09
C THR A 258 5.80 -11.38 12.20
N ASN A 259 5.26 -11.31 13.42
CA ASN A 259 5.69 -12.18 14.52
C ASN A 259 4.66 -13.29 14.75
N GLN A 260 5.12 -14.49 15.13
CA GLN A 260 4.25 -15.63 15.44
C GLN A 260 3.23 -15.36 16.57
N ASN A 261 3.55 -14.45 17.49
CA ASN A 261 2.70 -14.10 18.64
C ASN A 261 1.79 -12.88 18.39
N GLY A 262 1.61 -12.49 17.12
CA GLY A 262 0.95 -11.25 16.74
C GLY A 262 1.87 -10.03 16.80
N GLY A 263 1.46 -8.96 16.11
CA GLY A 263 2.29 -7.77 15.90
C GLY A 263 3.39 -8.00 14.87
N GLY A 264 4.52 -7.30 15.00
CA GLY A 264 5.60 -7.43 14.03
C GLY A 264 6.83 -6.58 14.32
N ARG A 265 7.74 -6.52 13.37
CA ARG A 265 8.87 -5.58 13.33
C ARG A 265 8.84 -4.85 11.99
N VAL A 266 9.10 -3.55 12.02
CA VAL A 266 9.40 -2.78 10.83
C VAL A 266 10.82 -2.24 10.92
N ALA A 267 11.60 -2.39 9.85
CA ALA A 267 12.88 -1.72 9.69
C ALA A 267 12.76 -0.66 8.60
N CYS A 268 13.15 0.58 8.88
CA CYS A 268 13.02 1.72 7.95
C CYS A 268 14.37 2.31 7.59
N SER A 269 14.55 2.71 6.33
CA SER A 269 15.77 3.32 5.85
C SER A 269 15.90 4.79 6.28
N ASP A 270 17.09 5.34 6.03
CA ASP A 270 17.24 6.78 5.87
C ASP A 270 16.45 7.29 4.65
N GLU A 271 16.29 8.59 4.55
CA GLU A 271 15.63 9.23 3.42
C GLU A 271 16.57 9.34 2.23
N PHE A 272 16.07 8.95 1.05
CA PHE A 272 16.75 9.15 -0.22
C PHE A 272 16.06 10.27 -0.99
N SER A 273 16.84 11.25 -1.43
CA SER A 273 16.35 12.36 -2.26
C SER A 273 16.64 12.10 -3.73
N LEU A 274 15.69 12.48 -4.58
CA LEU A 274 15.84 12.52 -6.02
C LEU A 274 16.91 13.53 -6.44
N GLY A 275 17.03 14.63 -5.69
CA GLY A 275 17.92 15.74 -5.99
C GLY A 275 17.34 16.72 -7.02
N GLU A 276 17.86 17.95 -7.02
CA GLU A 276 17.44 18.98 -7.98
C GLU A 276 17.81 18.58 -9.41
N GLN A 277 18.99 17.97 -9.59
CA GLN A 277 19.53 17.55 -10.88
C GLN A 277 19.30 16.05 -11.16
N LEU A 278 18.40 15.41 -10.38
CA LEU A 278 18.05 14.00 -10.52
C LEU A 278 19.24 13.04 -10.28
N GLU A 279 20.25 13.46 -9.52
CA GLU A 279 21.45 12.68 -9.20
C GLU A 279 21.13 11.44 -8.31
N GLY A 280 20.03 11.50 -7.58
CA GLY A 280 19.50 10.39 -6.78
C GLY A 280 18.70 9.38 -7.58
N LEU A 281 18.27 9.73 -8.81
CA LEU A 281 17.35 8.90 -9.60
C LEU A 281 17.87 7.47 -9.85
N PRO A 282 19.13 7.23 -10.26
CA PRO A 282 19.62 5.87 -10.45
C PRO A 282 19.60 5.02 -9.18
N LEU A 283 19.87 5.64 -8.03
CA LEU A 283 19.84 4.95 -6.74
C LEU A 283 18.41 4.54 -6.38
N ILE A 284 17.46 5.46 -6.46
CA ILE A 284 16.04 5.21 -6.16
C ILE A 284 15.49 4.11 -7.08
N LEU A 285 15.75 4.19 -8.39
CA LEU A 285 15.31 3.17 -9.34
C LEU A 285 15.92 1.78 -9.04
N GLY A 286 17.19 1.74 -8.62
CA GLY A 286 17.86 0.50 -8.23
C GLY A 286 17.24 -0.11 -6.98
N LEU A 287 16.96 0.71 -5.97
CA LEU A 287 16.28 0.28 -4.74
C LEU A 287 14.87 -0.22 -5.03
N LEU A 288 14.10 0.47 -5.87
CA LEU A 288 12.77 0.04 -6.30
C LEU A 288 12.82 -1.29 -7.04
N THR A 289 13.78 -1.46 -7.94
CA THR A 289 13.99 -2.72 -8.68
C THR A 289 14.27 -3.88 -7.72
N ASP A 290 15.15 -3.67 -6.73
CA ASP A 290 15.42 -4.67 -5.70
C ASP A 290 14.18 -4.98 -4.83
N TRP A 291 13.42 -3.94 -4.47
CA TRP A 291 12.20 -4.07 -3.68
C TRP A 291 11.18 -4.98 -4.35
N VAL A 292 11.05 -4.87 -5.67
CA VAL A 292 10.11 -5.65 -6.47
C VAL A 292 10.54 -7.10 -6.61
N ASP A 293 11.82 -7.37 -6.83
CA ASP A 293 12.29 -8.75 -6.96
C ASP A 293 12.29 -9.52 -5.63
N HIS A 294 12.47 -8.81 -4.52
CA HIS A 294 12.64 -9.41 -3.20
C HIS A 294 11.53 -9.01 -2.23
N ALA A 295 10.34 -8.68 -2.75
CA ALA A 295 9.22 -8.11 -2.01
C ALA A 295 8.79 -8.89 -0.76
N THR A 296 9.00 -10.22 -0.74
CA THR A 296 8.65 -11.12 0.37
C THR A 296 9.87 -11.71 1.10
N GLN A 297 11.08 -11.21 0.81
CA GLN A 297 12.31 -11.70 1.43
C GLN A 297 12.78 -10.76 2.54
N TYR A 298 13.09 -11.35 3.70
CA TYR A 298 13.68 -10.61 4.82
C TYR A 298 15.13 -10.24 4.57
N ASP A 299 15.90 -11.16 3.99
CA ASP A 299 17.30 -10.95 3.68
C ASP A 299 17.44 -9.89 2.59
N GLN A 300 18.35 -8.94 2.79
CA GLN A 300 18.53 -7.81 1.89
C GLN A 300 19.97 -7.82 1.41
N LYS A 301 20.16 -7.91 0.09
CA LYS A 301 21.48 -7.80 -0.52
C LYS A 301 22.14 -6.47 -0.18
N PHE A 302 21.33 -5.41 -0.11
CA PHE A 302 21.80 -4.04 -0.03
C PHE A 302 21.71 -3.41 1.36
N PHE A 303 20.90 -3.96 2.25
CA PHE A 303 20.66 -3.38 3.57
C PHE A 303 21.01 -4.35 4.69
N THR A 304 21.28 -3.78 5.85
CA THR A 304 21.43 -4.52 7.10
C THR A 304 20.37 -4.05 8.10
N CYS A 305 19.64 -4.99 8.68
CA CYS A 305 18.72 -4.69 9.78
C CYS A 305 19.50 -4.82 11.09
N LYS A 306 19.59 -3.74 11.88
CA LYS A 306 20.11 -3.78 13.26
C LYS A 306 18.95 -3.85 14.22
#